data_AF-A0A931HB16-F1
#
_entry.id   AF-A0A931HB16-F1
#
_cell.length_a   1.000
_cell.length_b   1.000
_cell.length_c   1.000
_cell.angle_alpha   90.00
_cell.angle_beta   90.00
_cell.angle_gamma   90.00
#
_symmetry.space_group_name_H-M   'P 1'
#
loop_
_entity.id
_entity.type
_entity.pdbx_description
1 polymer ?
#
loop_
_entity_poly.entity_id
_entity_poly.type
_entity_poly.pdbx_seq_one_letter_code
_entity_poly.pdbx_strand_id
1 'polypeptide(L)'
;MKRLFALPAILLCLPAAMCAPKPIAMPSDADIEAIAKPRPAPDSEDILDDATANAIHEAAKDSWADKVHSAGLRVCRYFERMGAAVECDQ
;
A
#
# COMPACT_ATOMS: atom_id res chain seq x y z
N MET A 1 -49.60 -49.73 -5.84
CA MET A 1 -48.21 -49.49 -6.26
C MET A 1 -48.03 -48.00 -6.56
N LYS A 2 -47.52 -47.21 -5.60
CA LYS A 2 -47.19 -45.79 -5.79
C LYS A 2 -45.70 -45.64 -5.46
N ARG A 3 -44.86 -45.55 -6.49
CA ARG A 3 -43.44 -45.20 -6.30
C ARG A 3 -43.30 -43.69 -6.44
N LEU A 4 -42.82 -43.09 -5.38
CA LEU A 4 -42.60 -41.67 -5.19
C LEU A 4 -41.62 -41.14 -6.25
N PHE A 5 -42.09 -40.23 -7.09
CA PHE A 5 -41.28 -39.29 -7.86
C PHE A 5 -40.99 -38.09 -6.95
N ALA A 6 -39.81 -38.04 -6.33
CA ALA A 6 -39.37 -36.83 -5.63
C ALA A 6 -37.85 -36.87 -5.44
N LEU A 7 -37.09 -36.65 -6.51
CA LEU A 7 -35.66 -36.33 -6.43
C LEU A 7 -35.21 -35.63 -7.74
N PRO A 8 -35.58 -34.35 -7.93
CA PRO A 8 -34.65 -33.44 -8.58
C PRO A 8 -34.75 -32.03 -7.99
N ALA A 9 -34.52 -31.86 -6.69
CA ALA A 9 -34.58 -30.52 -6.07
C ALA A 9 -33.31 -30.12 -5.29
N ILE A 10 -32.35 -31.04 -5.11
CA ILE A 10 -31.16 -30.79 -4.27
C ILE A 10 -29.96 -30.30 -5.10
N LEU A 11 -30.01 -30.38 -6.43
CA LEU A 11 -28.86 -30.06 -7.30
C LEU A 11 -28.72 -28.59 -7.73
N LEU A 12 -29.65 -27.70 -7.34
CA LEU A 12 -29.68 -26.31 -7.85
C LEU A 12 -29.12 -25.23 -6.90
N CYS A 13 -28.46 -25.62 -5.81
CA CYS A 13 -27.96 -24.67 -4.78
C CYS A 13 -26.44 -24.52 -4.71
N LEU A 14 -25.66 -24.99 -5.70
CA LEU A 14 -24.22 -24.71 -5.76
C LEU A 14 -23.84 -23.92 -7.01
N PRO A 15 -23.94 -22.58 -6.97
CA PRO A 15 -22.77 -21.80 -7.37
C PRO A 15 -22.66 -20.50 -6.55
N ALA A 16 -22.27 -20.58 -5.27
CA ALA A 16 -22.03 -19.37 -4.46
C ALA A 16 -20.75 -19.41 -3.62
N ALA A 17 -19.90 -20.42 -3.79
CA ALA A 17 -18.77 -20.65 -2.88
C ALA A 17 -17.41 -20.69 -3.58
N MET A 18 -17.12 -19.78 -4.51
CA MET A 18 -15.76 -19.61 -5.04
C MET A 18 -15.45 -18.16 -5.43
N CYS A 19 -15.86 -17.19 -4.62
CA CYS A 19 -15.17 -15.91 -4.60
C CYS A 19 -14.15 -15.98 -3.46
N ALA A 20 -13.02 -16.65 -3.69
CA ALA A 20 -11.90 -16.55 -2.77
C ALA A 20 -11.47 -15.07 -2.75
N PRO A 21 -11.30 -14.44 -1.57
CA PRO A 21 -10.78 -13.09 -1.51
C PRO A 21 -9.44 -13.07 -2.25
N LYS A 22 -9.25 -12.08 -3.14
CA LYS A 22 -7.95 -11.90 -3.80
C LYS A 22 -6.90 -11.76 -2.70
N PRO A 23 -5.79 -12.51 -2.76
CA PRO A 23 -4.73 -12.35 -1.77
C PRO A 23 -4.27 -10.90 -1.77
N ILE A 24 -4.21 -10.30 -0.58
CA ILE A 24 -3.65 -8.96 -0.41
C ILE A 24 -2.14 -9.12 -0.57
N ALA A 25 -1.61 -8.64 -1.69
CA ALA A 25 -0.17 -8.60 -1.91
C ALA A 25 0.47 -7.67 -0.88
N MET A 26 1.60 -8.10 -0.32
CA MET A 26 2.46 -7.23 0.49
C MET A 26 2.92 -6.03 -0.33
N PRO A 27 3.26 -4.90 0.34
CA PRO A 27 3.97 -3.81 -0.31
C PRO A 27 5.27 -4.31 -0.93
N SER A 28 5.73 -3.61 -1.97
CA SER A 28 7.01 -3.97 -2.60
C SER A 28 8.18 -3.67 -1.66
N ASP A 29 9.28 -4.40 -1.80
CA ASP A 29 10.51 -4.10 -1.05
C ASP A 29 10.98 -2.66 -1.29
N ALA A 30 10.77 -2.13 -2.51
CA ALA A 30 11.06 -0.74 -2.86
C ALA A 30 10.22 0.26 -2.06
N ASP A 31 8.96 -0.05 -1.73
CA ASP A 31 8.12 0.81 -0.89
C ASP A 31 8.60 0.81 0.55
N ILE A 32 8.97 -0.37 1.07
CA ILE A 32 9.51 -0.53 2.43
C ILE A 32 10.86 0.20 2.55
N GLU A 33 11.73 0.06 1.56
CA GLU A 33 13.01 0.78 1.50
C GLU A 33 12.79 2.29 1.42
N ALA A 34 11.84 2.76 0.60
CA ALA A 34 11.55 4.18 0.45
C ALA A 34 11.11 4.82 1.76
N ILE A 35 10.22 4.18 2.55
CA ILE A 35 9.78 4.71 3.85
C ILE A 35 10.85 4.58 4.94
N ALA A 36 11.75 3.60 4.83
CA ALA A 36 12.86 3.41 5.76
C ALA A 36 14.05 4.33 5.46
N LYS A 37 14.11 4.90 4.26
CA LYS A 37 15.22 5.75 3.83
C LYS A 37 15.27 7.03 4.69
N PRO A 38 16.41 7.32 5.33
CA PRO A 38 16.54 8.53 6.12
C PRO A 38 16.39 9.78 5.24
N ARG A 39 15.87 10.85 5.85
CA ARG A 39 15.82 12.17 5.23
C ARG A 39 17.24 12.61 4.83
N PRO A 40 17.44 13.21 3.64
CA PRO A 40 18.72 13.79 3.27
C PRO A 40 19.19 14.78 4.33
N ALA A 41 20.42 14.59 4.82
CA ALA A 41 21.10 15.54 5.69
C ALA A 41 21.82 16.60 4.83
N PRO A 42 22.05 17.81 5.35
CA PRO A 42 22.93 18.77 4.69
C PRO A 42 24.36 18.21 4.59
N ASP A 43 24.99 18.37 3.43
CA ASP A 43 26.32 17.80 3.14
C ASP A 43 27.46 18.62 3.78
N SER A 44 27.26 19.91 4.05
CA SER A 44 28.18 20.76 4.81
C SER A 44 27.47 21.97 5.44
N GLU A 45 28.13 22.65 6.38
CA GLU A 45 27.62 23.90 6.97
C GLU A 45 27.58 25.05 5.94
N ASP A 46 28.32 24.94 4.83
CA ASP A 46 28.37 25.96 3.77
C ASP A 46 27.03 26.12 3.03
N ILE A 47 26.10 25.17 3.20
CA ILE A 47 24.72 25.28 2.70
C ILE A 47 24.02 26.55 3.23
N LEU A 48 24.44 27.06 4.40
CA LEU A 48 23.88 28.29 4.96
C LEU A 48 24.30 29.55 4.18
N ASP A 49 25.47 29.51 3.54
CA ASP A 49 26.09 30.66 2.86
C ASP A 49 26.05 30.54 1.33
N ASP A 50 25.81 29.34 0.76
CA ASP A 50 25.64 29.11 -0.68
C ASP A 50 24.17 28.81 -1.05
N ALA A 51 23.53 29.79 -1.70
CA ALA A 51 22.14 29.67 -2.16
C ALA A 51 21.91 28.52 -3.16
N THR A 52 22.91 28.16 -3.96
CA THR A 52 22.81 27.05 -4.94
C THR A 52 22.85 25.72 -4.21
N ALA A 53 23.78 25.55 -3.27
CA ALA A 53 23.86 24.35 -2.44
C ALA A 53 22.58 24.15 -1.63
N ASN A 54 22.03 25.22 -1.07
CA ASN A 54 20.74 25.19 -0.38
C ASN A 54 19.59 24.77 -1.29
N ALA A 55 19.49 25.35 -2.50
CA ALA A 55 18.43 25.00 -3.45
C ALA A 55 18.48 23.51 -3.86
N ILE A 56 19.69 22.96 -4.07
CA ILE A 56 19.87 21.54 -4.37
C ILE A 56 19.44 20.67 -3.18
N HIS A 57 19.81 21.06 -1.96
CA HIS A 57 19.44 20.34 -0.75
C HIS A 57 17.92 20.34 -0.51
N GLU A 58 17.25 21.49 -0.66
CA GLU A 58 15.80 21.57 -0.55
C GLU A 58 15.10 20.73 -1.64
N ALA A 59 15.58 20.77 -2.88
CA ALA A 59 15.04 19.91 -3.94
C ALA A 59 15.21 18.41 -3.63
N ALA A 60 16.33 18.01 -3.01
CA ALA A 60 16.55 16.64 -2.57
C ALA A 60 15.60 16.23 -1.43
N LYS A 61 15.32 17.15 -0.49
CA LYS A 61 14.35 16.94 0.59
C LYS A 61 12.94 16.77 0.07
N ASP A 62 12.52 17.62 -0.87
CA ASP A 62 11.19 17.54 -1.48
C ASP A 62 11.02 16.22 -2.26
N SER A 63 12.02 15.87 -3.07
CA SER A 63 12.01 14.59 -3.80
C SER A 63 11.99 13.38 -2.86
N TRP A 64 12.67 13.45 -1.72
CA TRP A 64 12.59 12.42 -0.70
C TRP A 64 11.19 12.35 -0.07
N ALA A 65 10.60 13.50 0.28
CA ALA A 65 9.28 13.57 0.91
C ALA A 65 8.19 12.98 -0.01
N ASP A 66 8.21 13.31 -1.30
CA ASP A 66 7.26 12.76 -2.29
C ASP A 66 7.36 11.23 -2.41
N LYS A 67 8.59 10.69 -2.37
CA LYS A 67 8.82 9.25 -2.41
C LYS A 67 8.30 8.56 -1.16
N VAL A 68 8.62 9.11 0.02
CA VAL A 68 8.13 8.59 1.29
C VAL A 68 6.61 8.67 1.38
N HIS A 69 6.00 9.78 0.98
CA HIS A 69 4.55 9.96 0.97
C HIS A 69 3.87 8.93 0.07
N SER A 70 4.28 8.86 -1.20
CA SER A 70 3.66 7.94 -2.15
C SER A 70 3.84 6.47 -1.79
N ALA A 71 5.01 6.06 -1.28
CA ALA A 71 5.25 4.70 -0.76
C ALA A 71 4.46 4.44 0.52
N GLY A 72 4.44 5.42 1.43
CA GLY A 72 3.68 5.40 2.68
C GLY A 72 2.20 5.17 2.44
N LEU A 73 1.58 5.83 1.45
CA LEU A 73 0.18 5.58 1.08
C LEU A 73 -0.07 4.14 0.61
N ARG A 74 0.85 3.55 -0.15
CA ARG A 74 0.73 2.14 -0.59
C ARG A 74 0.82 1.17 0.59
N VAL A 75 1.74 1.44 1.52
CA VAL A 75 1.91 0.65 2.75
C VAL A 75 0.73 0.84 3.71
N CYS A 76 0.26 2.06 3.90
CA CYS A 76 -0.91 2.37 4.71
C CYS A 76 -2.14 1.61 4.20
N ARG A 77 -2.44 1.72 2.89
CA ARG A 77 -3.57 1.01 2.26
C ARG A 77 -3.44 -0.51 2.35
N TYR A 78 -2.21 -1.04 2.42
CA TYR A 78 -2.02 -2.46 2.72
C TYR A 78 -2.53 -2.80 4.12
N PHE A 79 -2.15 -2.05 5.14
CA PHE A 79 -2.61 -2.27 6.51
C PHE A 79 -4.12 -2.02 6.68
N GLU A 80 -4.67 -0.99 6.02
CA GLU A 80 -6.10 -0.74 5.98
C GLU A 80 -6.86 -1.96 5.41
N ARG A 81 -6.41 -2.52 4.28
CA ARG A 81 -7.00 -3.74 3.69
C ARG A 81 -6.85 -4.97 4.58
N MET A 82 -5.81 -5.02 5.41
CA MET A 82 -5.60 -6.07 6.42
C MET A 82 -6.50 -5.89 7.65
N GLY A 83 -7.26 -4.80 7.74
CA GLY A 83 -8.17 -4.50 8.85
C GLY A 83 -7.54 -3.68 9.98
N ALA A 84 -6.38 -3.07 9.77
CA ALA A 84 -5.82 -2.14 10.73
C ALA A 84 -6.64 -0.84 10.79
N ALA A 85 -6.81 -0.29 12.00
CA ALA A 85 -7.46 1.00 12.21
C ALA A 85 -6.49 2.15 11.86
N VAL A 86 -6.35 2.41 10.56
CA VAL A 86 -5.53 3.50 10.00
C VAL A 86 -6.35 4.27 8.98
N GLU A 87 -6.14 5.58 8.89
CA GLU A 87 -6.75 6.46 7.89
C GLU A 87 -5.68 6.83 6.87
N CYS A 88 -5.88 6.41 5.61
CA CYS A 88 -4.92 6.59 4.52
C CYS A 88 -5.40 7.70 3.57
N ASP A 89 -5.51 8.93 4.09
CA ASP A 89 -5.89 10.11 3.32
C ASP A 89 -4.82 10.51 2.28
N GLN A 90 -5.24 11.27 1.25
CA GLN A 90 -4.42 11.66 0.10
C GLN A 90 -3.19 12.50 0.46
#